data_AF-A0A379YSH3-F1
#
_entry.id   AF-A0A379YSH3-F1
#
_cell.length_a   1.000
_cell.length_b   1.000
_cell.length_c   1.000
_cell.angle_alpha   90.00
_cell.angle_beta   90.00
_cell.angle_gamma   90.00
#
_symmetry.space_group_name_H-M   'P 1'
#
loop_
_entity.id
_entity.type
_entity.pdbx_description
1 polymer ?
#
loop_
_entity_poly.entity_id
_entity_poly.type
_entity_poly.pdbx_seq_one_letter_code
_entity_poly.pdbx_strand_id
1 'polypeptide(L)'
;MTRLNAMGMPSIAMWMQCGLVTVFILLVSFGGGTASAFFNKLTLMANVSMTLPYLFLALAFPFFKARQDLDRPFVIFKTRMSAMIATVVVVLVVTFANVFTIIQPVVEAGDWDSTLWMIGGPVFFSLLAMAIYQNYCSRMANKPELALD
;
A
#
# COMPACT_ATOMS: atom_id res chain seq x y z
N MET A 1 10.07 -19.15 3.67
CA MET A 1 9.07 -18.35 4.44
C MET A 1 7.66 -18.41 3.84
N THR A 2 7.35 -19.38 2.97
CA THR A 2 6.03 -19.59 2.35
C THR A 2 5.41 -20.93 2.78
N ARG A 3 5.79 -21.44 3.96
CA ARG A 3 5.18 -22.65 4.51
C ARG A 3 3.82 -22.24 5.08
N LEU A 4 2.77 -22.61 4.37
CA LEU A 4 1.40 -22.52 4.85
C LEU A 4 1.22 -23.53 5.98
N ASN A 5 0.56 -23.13 7.07
CA ASN A 5 0.18 -24.05 8.14
C ASN A 5 -0.87 -25.06 7.62
N ALA A 6 -1.20 -26.10 8.39
CA ALA A 6 -2.22 -27.10 8.06
C ALA A 6 -3.60 -26.51 7.65
N MET A 7 -3.86 -25.25 8.04
CA MET A 7 -5.07 -24.48 7.70
C MET A 7 -4.88 -23.49 6.52
N GLY A 8 -3.83 -23.63 5.72
CA GLY A 8 -3.60 -22.78 4.55
C GLY A 8 -3.25 -21.31 4.88
N MET A 9 -2.81 -21.01 6.09
CA MET A 9 -2.43 -19.66 6.51
C MET A 9 -0.91 -19.52 6.66
N PRO A 10 -0.29 -18.41 6.21
CA PRO A 10 1.14 -18.14 6.36
C PRO A 10 1.45 -17.73 7.82
N SER A 11 1.45 -18.72 8.72
CA SER A 11 1.58 -18.53 10.17
C SER A 11 2.85 -17.77 10.56
N ILE A 12 3.98 -18.07 9.91
CA ILE A 12 5.28 -17.42 10.16
C ILE A 12 5.21 -15.91 9.83
N ALA A 13 4.53 -15.52 8.75
CA ALA A 13 4.40 -14.12 8.38
C ALA A 13 3.55 -13.33 9.40
N MET A 14 2.47 -13.94 9.89
CA MET A 14 1.61 -13.31 10.91
C MET A 14 2.33 -13.13 12.25
N TRP A 15 3.11 -14.10 12.70
CA TRP A 15 3.92 -13.99 13.92
C TRP A 15 5.00 -12.91 13.82
N MET A 16 5.66 -12.81 12.66
CA MET A 16 6.65 -11.75 12.40
C MET A 16 5.99 -10.35 12.43
N GLN A 17 4.82 -10.19 11.81
CA GLN A 17 4.07 -8.93 11.83
C GLN A 17 3.66 -8.57 13.27
N CYS A 18 3.14 -9.54 14.02
CA CYS A 18 2.74 -9.34 15.41
C CYS A 18 3.93 -8.88 16.27
N GLY A 19 5.06 -9.58 16.20
CA GLY A 19 6.28 -9.21 16.93
C GLY A 19 6.77 -7.82 16.58
N LEU A 20 6.79 -7.46 15.29
CA LEU A 20 7.18 -6.13 14.83
C LEU A 20 6.28 -5.03 15.41
N VAL A 21 4.95 -5.22 15.36
CA VAL A 21 3.98 -4.24 15.89
C VAL A 21 4.14 -4.07 17.40
N THR A 22 4.33 -5.17 18.16
CA THR A 22 4.55 -5.11 19.60
C THR A 22 5.80 -4.30 19.97
N VAL A 23 6.91 -4.47 19.24
CA VAL A 23 8.15 -3.70 19.47
C VAL A 23 7.93 -2.22 19.21
N PHE A 24 7.24 -1.86 18.13
CA PHE A 24 6.93 -0.47 17.82
C PHE A 24 6.06 0.19 18.91
N ILE A 25 5.03 -0.51 19.39
CA ILE A 25 4.16 0.00 20.46
C ILE A 25 4.99 0.22 21.74
N LEU A 26 5.82 -0.73 22.15
CA LEU A 26 6.63 -0.60 23.38
C LEU A 26 7.62 0.57 23.27
N LEU A 27 8.34 0.70 22.15
CA LEU A 27 9.25 1.82 21.93
C LEU A 27 8.56 3.18 22.03
N VAL A 28 7.35 3.29 21.46
CA VAL A 28 6.57 4.53 21.52
C VAL A 28 6.03 4.78 22.92
N SER A 29 5.51 3.74 23.60
CA SER A 29 4.95 3.85 24.95
C SER A 29 5.95 4.32 26.00
N PHE A 30 7.25 4.05 25.83
CA PHE A 30 8.30 4.52 26.74
C PHE A 30 9.00 5.82 26.30
N GLY A 31 8.70 6.36 25.12
CA GLY A 31 9.49 7.43 24.48
C GLY A 31 9.04 8.88 24.72
N GLY A 32 8.01 9.16 25.52
CA GLY A 32 7.58 10.53 25.88
C GLY A 32 6.86 11.32 24.76
N GLY A 33 6.78 12.66 24.89
CA GLY A 33 6.03 13.53 23.97
C GLY A 33 6.52 13.53 22.51
N THR A 34 7.81 13.30 22.30
CA THR A 34 8.45 13.08 20.98
C THR A 34 8.01 11.76 20.34
N ALA A 35 7.76 10.70 21.12
CA ALA A 35 7.27 9.43 20.60
C ALA A 35 5.81 9.50 20.14
N SER A 36 4.96 10.26 20.83
CA SER A 36 3.58 10.53 20.39
C SER A 36 3.54 11.27 19.05
N ALA A 37 4.41 12.28 18.87
CA ALA A 37 4.55 12.97 17.59
C ALA A 37 5.03 12.02 16.48
N PHE A 38 6.04 11.18 16.75
CA PHE A 38 6.51 10.16 15.79
C PHE A 38 5.42 9.13 15.45
N PHE A 39 4.63 8.70 16.42
CA PHE A 39 3.50 7.79 16.19
C PHE A 39 2.40 8.42 15.33
N ASN A 40 2.10 9.70 15.51
CA ASN A 40 1.19 10.43 14.63
C ASN A 40 1.73 10.48 13.19
N LYS A 41 3.05 10.70 13.00
CA LYS A 41 3.67 10.63 11.66
C LYS A 41 3.55 9.23 11.06
N LEU A 42 3.86 8.19 11.82
CA LEU A 42 3.73 6.79 11.37
C LEU A 42 2.28 6.43 11.02
N THR A 43 1.31 6.89 11.81
CA THR A 43 -0.11 6.68 11.55
C THR A 43 -0.54 7.39 10.27
N LEU A 44 -0.08 8.63 10.04
CA LEU A 44 -0.32 9.37 8.80
C LEU A 44 0.31 8.66 7.60
N MET A 45 1.54 8.13 7.73
CA MET A 45 2.19 7.31 6.70
C MET A 45 1.40 6.03 6.40
N ALA A 46 0.87 5.36 7.42
CA ALA A 46 0.04 4.16 7.26
C ALA A 46 -1.28 4.49 6.53
N ASN A 47 -1.90 5.62 6.83
CA ASN A 47 -3.09 6.09 6.13
C ASN A 47 -2.82 6.35 4.65
N VAL A 48 -1.71 7.01 4.31
CA VAL A 48 -1.25 7.19 2.92
C VAL A 48 -1.04 5.83 2.25
N SER A 49 -0.33 4.92 2.91
CA SER A 49 -0.04 3.58 2.38
C SER A 49 -1.30 2.74 2.13
N MET A 50 -2.35 2.89 2.95
CA MET A 50 -3.62 2.19 2.72
C MET A 50 -4.37 2.72 1.51
N THR A 51 -4.18 3.99 1.15
CA THR A 51 -4.90 4.60 0.02
C THR A 51 -4.23 4.37 -1.34
N LEU A 52 -2.92 4.12 -1.35
CA LEU A 52 -2.15 3.81 -2.56
C LEU A 52 -2.70 2.60 -3.35
N PRO A 53 -3.00 1.44 -2.73
CA PRO A 53 -3.62 0.30 -3.41
C PRO A 53 -4.97 0.65 -4.05
N TYR A 54 -5.79 1.47 -3.38
CA TYR A 54 -7.08 1.89 -3.92
C TYR A 54 -6.92 2.82 -5.11
N LEU A 55 -5.88 3.66 -5.14
CA LEU A 55 -5.57 4.52 -6.28
C LEU A 55 -5.17 3.69 -7.51
N PHE A 56 -4.34 2.65 -7.33
CA PHE A 56 -4.02 1.70 -8.40
C PHE A 56 -5.24 0.94 -8.89
N LEU A 57 -6.11 0.49 -7.99
CA LEU A 57 -7.35 -0.21 -8.34
C LEU A 57 -8.31 0.69 -9.12
N ALA A 58 -8.51 1.94 -8.65
CA ALA A 58 -9.35 2.91 -9.32
C ALA A 58 -8.83 3.22 -10.73
N LEU A 59 -7.52 3.42 -10.90
CA LEU A 59 -6.89 3.63 -12.20
C LEU A 59 -6.99 2.41 -13.12
N ALA A 60 -6.90 1.19 -12.57
CA ALA A 60 -7.05 -0.05 -13.33
C ALA A 60 -8.51 -0.32 -13.75
N PHE A 61 -9.50 0.22 -13.04
CA PHE A 61 -10.92 0.02 -13.31
C PHE A 61 -11.37 0.36 -14.74
N PRO A 62 -11.01 1.51 -15.35
CA PRO A 62 -11.35 1.80 -16.75
C PRO A 62 -10.66 0.85 -17.75
N PHE A 63 -9.43 0.41 -17.47
CA PHE A 63 -8.72 -0.59 -18.30
C PHE A 63 -9.39 -1.96 -18.19
N PHE A 64 -9.79 -2.38 -16.99
CA PHE A 64 -10.57 -3.58 -16.75
C PHE A 64 -11.94 -3.52 -17.45
N LYS A 65 -12.59 -2.35 -17.46
CA LYS A 65 -13.85 -2.10 -18.18
C LYS A 65 -13.69 -2.21 -19.70
N ALA A 66 -12.53 -1.87 -20.25
CA ALA A 66 -12.26 -1.92 -21.69
C ALA A 66 -11.99 -3.34 -22.21
N ARG A 67 -11.53 -4.26 -21.35
CA ARG A 67 -11.26 -5.68 -21.65
C ARG A 67 -12.55 -6.49 -21.80
N GLN A 68 -12.90 -6.90 -23.01
CA GLN A 68 -14.14 -7.69 -23.29
C GLN A 68 -13.95 -9.20 -23.09
N ASP A 69 -12.73 -9.60 -22.71
CA ASP A 69 -12.19 -10.95 -22.55
C ASP A 69 -12.50 -11.61 -21.19
N LEU A 70 -13.20 -10.92 -20.28
CA LEU A 70 -13.56 -11.46 -18.96
C LEU A 70 -15.08 -11.49 -18.74
N ASP A 71 -15.57 -12.62 -18.23
CA ASP A 71 -16.95 -12.77 -17.78
C ASP A 71 -17.17 -11.96 -16.49
N ARG A 72 -18.17 -11.05 -16.50
CA ARG A 72 -18.38 -10.07 -15.42
C ARG A 72 -19.70 -10.38 -14.72
N PRO A 73 -19.69 -11.23 -13.67
CA PRO A 73 -20.92 -11.60 -12.97
C PRO A 73 -21.63 -10.44 -12.26
N PHE A 74 -20.96 -9.29 -12.07
CA PHE A 74 -21.58 -8.08 -11.53
C PHE A 74 -21.10 -6.82 -12.26
N VAL A 75 -22.05 -6.03 -12.80
CA VAL A 75 -21.77 -4.78 -13.52
C VAL A 75 -22.61 -3.65 -12.95
N ILE A 76 -22.03 -2.88 -12.02
CA ILE A 76 -22.70 -1.72 -11.41
C ILE A 76 -22.80 -0.55 -12.40
N PHE A 77 -21.71 -0.27 -13.14
CA PHE A 77 -21.65 0.86 -14.08
C PHE A 77 -21.99 0.42 -15.50
N LYS A 78 -23.20 0.66 -16.02
CA LYS A 78 -23.54 0.25 -17.40
C LYS A 78 -22.76 1.03 -18.47
N THR A 79 -22.42 2.30 -18.22
CA THR A 79 -21.82 3.19 -19.23
C THR A 79 -20.34 3.46 -18.96
N ARG A 80 -19.49 3.39 -20.00
CA ARG A 80 -18.04 3.68 -19.93
C ARG A 80 -17.76 5.09 -19.38
N MET A 81 -18.61 6.05 -19.70
CA MET A 81 -18.54 7.43 -19.22
C MET A 81 -18.74 7.54 -17.71
N SER A 82 -19.73 6.83 -17.15
CA SER A 82 -19.99 6.84 -15.70
C SER A 82 -18.85 6.19 -14.90
N ALA A 83 -18.29 5.09 -15.42
CA ALA A 83 -17.10 4.48 -14.84
C ALA A 83 -15.88 5.42 -14.89
N MET A 84 -15.71 6.17 -15.97
CA MET A 84 -14.62 7.13 -16.13
C MET A 84 -14.76 8.32 -15.17
N ILE A 85 -15.97 8.88 -15.02
CA ILE A 85 -16.24 9.96 -14.07
C ILE A 85 -15.98 9.49 -12.63
N ALA A 86 -16.50 8.31 -12.25
CA ALA A 86 -16.25 7.75 -10.92
C ALA A 86 -14.75 7.54 -10.66
N THR A 87 -14.02 7.04 -11.66
CA THR A 87 -12.55 6.88 -11.57
C THR A 87 -11.86 8.22 -11.38
N VAL A 88 -12.19 9.24 -12.19
CA VAL A 88 -11.58 10.57 -12.09
C VAL A 88 -11.86 11.20 -10.73
N VAL A 89 -13.08 11.10 -10.22
CA VAL A 89 -13.45 11.61 -8.90
C VAL A 89 -12.66 10.91 -7.80
N VAL A 90 -12.62 9.57 -7.79
CA VAL A 90 -11.89 8.80 -6.78
C VAL A 90 -10.39 9.11 -6.84
N VAL A 91 -9.80 9.13 -8.04
CA VAL A 91 -8.38 9.44 -8.22
C VAL A 91 -8.07 10.86 -7.74
N LEU A 92 -8.89 11.86 -8.10
CA LEU A 92 -8.69 13.24 -7.64
C LEU A 92 -8.78 13.35 -6.12
N VAL A 93 -9.84 12.82 -5.51
CA VAL A 93 -10.07 12.91 -4.06
C VAL A 93 -8.94 12.22 -3.29
N VAL A 94 -8.58 11.00 -3.69
CA VAL A 94 -7.51 10.23 -3.04
C VAL A 94 -6.16 10.90 -3.24
N THR A 95 -5.84 11.36 -4.46
CA THR A 95 -4.58 12.06 -4.73
C THR A 95 -4.47 13.32 -3.89
N PHE A 96 -5.54 14.12 -3.82
CA PHE A 96 -5.57 15.34 -3.03
C PHE A 96 -5.41 15.07 -1.53
N ALA A 97 -6.10 14.04 -1.01
CA ALA A 97 -5.95 13.62 0.38
C ALA A 97 -4.52 13.19 0.70
N ASN A 98 -3.86 12.44 -0.19
CA ASN A 98 -2.46 12.03 -0.02
C ASN A 98 -1.49 13.21 -0.03
N VAL A 99 -1.65 14.12 -1.00
CA VAL A 99 -0.84 15.35 -1.09
C VAL A 99 -1.01 16.20 0.15
N PHE A 100 -2.24 16.41 0.63
CA PHE A 100 -2.50 17.19 1.83
C PHE A 100 -1.94 16.51 3.08
N THR A 101 -2.12 15.19 3.22
CA THR A 101 -1.53 14.41 4.31
C THR A 101 -0.01 14.55 4.35
N ILE A 102 0.64 14.68 3.19
CA ILE A 102 2.09 14.87 3.08
C ILE A 102 2.52 16.30 3.43
N ILE A 103 1.77 17.30 2.97
CA ILE A 103 2.13 18.72 3.07
C ILE A 103 1.78 19.34 4.44
N GLN A 104 0.68 18.92 5.07
CA GLN A 104 0.21 19.47 6.34
C GLN A 104 1.30 19.58 7.44
N PRO A 105 2.13 18.54 7.69
CA PRO A 105 3.19 18.67 8.69
C PRO A 105 4.30 19.66 8.34
N VAL A 106 4.51 19.94 7.05
CA VAL A 106 5.53 20.90 6.58
C VAL A 106 5.07 22.34 6.82
N VAL A 107 3.79 22.58 6.56
CA VAL A 107 3.15 23.89 6.67
C VAL A 107 2.98 24.30 8.13
N GLU A 108 2.68 23.36 9.02
CA GLU A 108 2.44 23.65 10.44
C GLU A 108 3.70 23.67 11.32
N ALA A 109 4.71 22.85 11.00
CA ALA A 109 5.88 22.68 11.87
C ALA A 109 7.20 23.24 11.30
N GLY A 110 7.25 23.64 10.02
CA GLY A 110 8.48 24.08 9.35
C GLY A 110 9.58 23.01 9.27
N ASP A 111 9.21 21.75 9.53
CA ASP A 111 10.12 20.64 9.74
C ASP A 111 10.34 19.85 8.44
N TRP A 112 11.35 20.27 7.68
CA TRP A 112 11.74 19.68 6.40
C TRP A 112 12.22 18.22 6.55
N ASP A 113 12.78 17.84 7.71
CA ASP A 113 13.22 16.47 7.98
C ASP A 113 12.04 15.49 8.06
N SER A 114 10.94 15.91 8.70
CA SER A 114 9.69 15.13 8.74
C SER A 114 9.12 14.87 7.34
N THR A 115 9.28 15.83 6.41
CA THR A 115 8.80 15.74 5.02
C THR A 115 9.63 14.75 4.21
N LEU A 116 10.95 14.85 4.34
CA LEU A 116 11.90 13.94 3.70
C LEU A 116 11.66 12.50 4.14
N TRP A 117 11.35 12.26 5.42
CA TRP A 117 10.97 10.93 5.91
C TRP A 117 9.61 10.45 5.39
N MET A 118 8.61 11.34 5.27
CA MET A 118 7.27 10.98 4.75
C MET A 118 7.24 10.67 3.26
N ILE A 119 8.17 11.24 2.48
CA ILE A 119 8.35 10.87 1.07
C ILE A 119 9.32 9.69 0.96
N GLY A 120 10.40 9.72 1.74
CA GLY A 120 11.46 8.72 1.74
C GLY A 120 10.98 7.33 2.14
N GLY A 121 10.09 7.23 3.14
CA GLY A 121 9.51 5.97 3.57
C GLY A 121 8.80 5.23 2.42
N PRO A 122 7.71 5.80 1.84
CA PRO A 122 7.00 5.18 0.72
C PRO A 122 7.89 4.88 -0.48
N VAL A 123 8.85 5.75 -0.82
CA VAL A 123 9.78 5.51 -1.95
C VAL A 123 10.71 4.34 -1.66
N PHE A 124 11.34 4.30 -0.48
CA PHE A 124 12.22 3.21 -0.06
C PHE A 124 11.47 1.87 -0.02
N PHE A 125 10.28 1.84 0.59
CA PHE A 125 9.46 0.64 0.65
C PHE A 125 8.97 0.19 -0.73
N SER A 126 8.66 1.12 -1.64
CA SER A 126 8.29 0.79 -3.02
C SER A 126 9.45 0.17 -3.80
N LEU A 127 10.66 0.72 -3.65
CA LEU A 127 11.86 0.16 -4.27
C LEU A 127 12.21 -1.22 -3.70
N LEU A 128 12.11 -1.39 -2.38
CA LEU A 128 12.33 -2.68 -1.73
C LEU A 128 11.30 -3.72 -2.20
N ALA A 129 10.02 -3.34 -2.28
CA ALA A 129 8.97 -4.21 -2.80
C ALA A 129 9.23 -4.60 -4.26
N MET A 130 9.67 -3.65 -5.10
CA MET A 130 10.03 -3.91 -6.49
C MET A 130 11.23 -4.86 -6.59
N ALA A 131 12.25 -4.70 -5.75
CA ALA A 131 13.41 -5.59 -5.71
C ALA A 131 13.01 -7.03 -5.31
N ILE A 132 12.12 -7.17 -4.31
CA ILE A 132 11.57 -8.48 -3.90
C ILE A 132 10.77 -9.10 -5.05
N TYR A 133 9.93 -8.31 -5.72
CA TYR A 133 9.12 -8.77 -6.86
C TYR A 133 9.99 -9.22 -8.04
N GLN A 134 11.02 -8.44 -8.40
CA GLN A 134 11.96 -8.80 -9.47
C GLN A 134 12.74 -10.07 -9.13
N ASN A 135 13.17 -10.24 -7.88
CA ASN A 135 13.84 -11.45 -7.43
C ASN A 135 12.88 -12.66 -7.49
N TYR A 136 11.61 -12.48 -7.12
CA TYR A 136 10.59 -13.52 -7.28
C TYR A 136 10.35 -13.89 -8.75
N CYS A 137 10.14 -12.91 -9.64
CA CYS A 137 9.99 -13.15 -11.08
C CYS A 137 11.21 -13.83 -11.68
N SER A 138 12.42 -13.43 -11.29
CA SER A 138 13.67 -14.06 -11.74
C SER A 138 13.80 -15.51 -11.23
N ARG A 139 13.29 -15.82 -10.03
CA ARG A 139 13.26 -17.18 -9.49
C ARG A 139 12.20 -18.06 -10.15
N MET A 140 11.04 -17.49 -10.47
CA MET A 140 9.95 -18.15 -11.21
C MET A 140 10.35 -18.43 -12.66
N ALA A 141 11.00 -17.47 -13.34
CA ALA A 141 11.51 -17.65 -14.70
C ALA A 141 12.57 -18.76 -14.80
N ASN A 142 13.32 -19.01 -13.71
CA ASN A 142 14.34 -20.06 -13.62
C ASN A 142 13.79 -21.42 -13.12
N LYS A 143 12.47 -21.55 -12.87
CA LYS A 143 11.81 -22.83 -12.52
C LYS A 143 10.50 -23.01 -13.31
N PRO A 144 10.55 -23.52 -14.56
CA PRO A 144 9.37 -23.68 -15.42
C PRO A 144 8.37 -24.75 -14.97
N GLU A 145 8.73 -25.66 -14.06
CA GLU A 145 7.96 -26.89 -13.78
C GLU A 145 6.79 -26.76 -12.79
N LEU A 146 6.55 -25.59 -12.16
CA LEU A 146 5.45 -25.44 -11.17
C LEU A 146 4.18 -24.78 -11.72
N ALA A 147 4.06 -24.65 -13.04
CA ALA A 147 2.87 -24.10 -13.70
C ALA A 147 1.84 -25.17 -14.13
N LEU A 148 2.05 -26.45 -13.77
CA LEU A 148 1.20 -27.57 -14.19
C LEU A 148 0.74 -28.53 -13.08
N ASP A 149 0.90 -28.20 -11.80
CA ASP A 149 0.30 -28.95 -10.68
C ASP A 149 -0.59 -28.06 -9.80
#